data_AF-A0A396PXC1-F1
#
_entry.id   AF-A0A396PXC1-F1
#
_cell.length_a   1.000
_cell.length_b   1.000
_cell.length_c   1.000
_cell.angle_alpha   90.00
_cell.angle_beta   90.00
_cell.angle_gamma   90.00
#
_symmetry.space_group_name_H-M   'P 1'
#
loop_
_entity.id
_entity.type
_entity.pdbx_description
1 polymer ?
#
loop_
_entity_poly.entity_id
_entity_poly.type
_entity_poly.pdbx_seq_one_letter_code
_entity_poly.pdbx_strand_id
1 'polypeptide(L)'
;MQKKKNEGDQLMRTKDEFNEQKQRQQLLNAAWKLFYEKGYQDTTLDDILKEAHCSKGRFYYYFHAKAELLDSMYELFDEKYEEFYQSIDPTLGSFEQLLSLNRFMFDFMSRQIGKELLTSLYVSQLSGTTGIRFWGEQRSFIKIILEIVTQGQERGEIRKDIDRHTLASDIVAEERSQLISWCLAGGSYDLAAVSIPKLERSYIGYSSQYEAIKKQ
;
A
#
# COMPACT_ATOMS: atom_id res chain seq x y z
N MET A 1 23.24 -41.22 13.35
CA MET A 1 23.74 -39.98 13.98
C MET A 1 23.66 -38.74 13.08
N GLN A 2 23.83 -38.84 11.75
CA GLN A 2 23.65 -37.71 10.82
C GLN A 2 22.27 -37.02 10.84
N LYS A 3 21.17 -37.78 11.00
CA LYS A 3 19.79 -37.26 10.91
C LYS A 3 19.43 -36.28 12.04
N LYS A 4 19.83 -36.58 13.30
CA LYS A 4 19.61 -35.70 14.47
C LYS A 4 20.47 -34.43 14.46
N LYS A 5 21.63 -34.44 13.78
CA LYS A 5 22.50 -33.26 13.64
C LYS A 5 21.94 -32.27 12.63
N ASN A 6 21.41 -32.76 11.50
CA ASN A 6 20.71 -31.92 10.50
C ASN A 6 19.41 -31.31 11.05
N GLU A 7 18.65 -32.04 11.86
CA GLU A 7 17.44 -31.51 12.50
C GLU A 7 17.75 -30.40 13.53
N GLY A 8 18.85 -30.52 14.28
CA GLY A 8 19.31 -29.51 15.23
C GLY A 8 19.81 -28.21 14.56
N ASP A 9 20.59 -28.33 13.49
CA ASP A 9 21.07 -27.18 12.71
C ASP A 9 19.93 -26.46 11.97
N GLN A 10 18.92 -27.22 11.50
CA GLN A 10 17.73 -26.67 10.85
C GLN A 10 16.77 -25.99 11.86
N LEU A 11 16.65 -26.52 13.08
CA LEU A 11 15.91 -25.89 14.18
C LEU A 11 16.59 -24.63 14.73
N MET A 12 17.92 -24.59 14.77
CA MET A 12 18.68 -23.39 15.15
C MET A 12 18.53 -22.28 14.11
N ARG A 13 18.71 -22.58 12.81
CA ARG A 13 18.51 -21.61 11.73
C ARG A 13 17.11 -20.99 11.73
N THR A 14 16.07 -21.81 11.90
CA THR A 14 14.68 -21.31 11.94
C THR A 14 14.39 -20.46 13.18
N LYS A 15 15.03 -20.74 14.33
CA LYS A 15 14.91 -19.90 15.53
C LYS A 15 15.64 -18.56 15.38
N ASP A 16 16.81 -18.55 14.76
CA ASP A 16 17.60 -17.34 14.55
C ASP A 16 16.90 -16.41 13.54
N GLU A 17 16.42 -16.96 12.42
CA GLU A 17 15.61 -16.24 11.42
C GLU A 17 14.33 -15.65 12.03
N PHE A 18 13.63 -16.43 12.87
CA PHE A 18 12.44 -15.95 13.58
C PHE A 18 12.74 -14.79 14.52
N ASN A 19 13.84 -14.88 15.28
CA ASN A 19 14.26 -13.82 16.19
C ASN A 19 14.69 -12.55 15.42
N GLU A 20 15.33 -12.70 14.26
CA GLU A 20 15.71 -11.59 13.39
C GLU A 20 14.48 -10.87 12.83
N GLN A 21 13.51 -11.61 12.29
CA GLN A 21 12.25 -11.04 11.81
C GLN A 21 11.49 -10.31 12.91
N LYS A 22 11.43 -10.89 14.11
CA LYS A 22 10.79 -10.26 15.27
C LYS A 22 11.44 -8.93 15.64
N GLN A 23 12.77 -8.86 15.62
CA GLN A 23 13.50 -7.61 15.94
C GLN A 23 13.30 -6.54 14.87
N ARG A 24 13.31 -6.93 13.59
CA ARG A 24 12.96 -6.03 12.48
C ARG A 24 11.55 -5.47 12.66
N GLN A 25 10.57 -6.32 12.96
CA GLN A 25 9.19 -5.90 13.16
C GLN A 25 9.02 -4.98 14.38
N GLN A 26 9.78 -5.21 15.46
CA GLN A 26 9.79 -4.32 16.62
C GLN A 26 10.25 -2.90 16.26
N LEU A 27 11.29 -2.77 15.43
CA LEU A 27 11.75 -1.47 14.93
C LEU A 27 10.68 -0.78 14.07
N LEU A 28 10.03 -1.52 13.17
CA LEU A 28 8.95 -0.99 12.33
C LEU A 28 7.76 -0.50 13.17
N ASN A 29 7.27 -1.34 14.09
CA ASN A 29 6.13 -1.00 14.94
C ASN A 29 6.42 0.23 15.81
N ALA A 30 7.63 0.31 16.39
CA ALA A 30 8.06 1.48 17.16
C ALA A 30 8.12 2.75 16.29
N ALA A 31 8.66 2.64 15.08
CA ALA A 31 8.75 3.74 14.14
C ALA A 31 7.37 4.24 13.72
N TRP A 32 6.47 3.33 13.29
CA TRP A 32 5.13 3.70 12.84
C TRP A 32 4.30 4.33 13.95
N LYS A 33 4.39 3.79 15.17
CA LYS A 33 3.78 4.40 16.36
C LYS A 33 4.25 5.84 16.56
N LEU A 34 5.57 6.06 16.57
CA LEU A 34 6.13 7.41 16.76
C LEU A 34 5.80 8.34 15.60
N PHE A 35 5.80 7.86 14.36
CA PHE A 35 5.41 8.66 13.20
C PHE A 35 3.95 9.10 13.28
N TYR A 36 3.07 8.26 13.83
CA TYR A 36 1.67 8.62 14.06
C TYR A 36 1.51 9.60 15.23
N GLU A 37 2.21 9.38 16.35
CA GLU A 37 2.06 10.19 17.57
C GLU A 37 2.75 11.55 17.50
N LYS A 38 3.93 11.61 16.86
CA LYS A 38 4.81 12.79 16.83
C LYS A 38 4.99 13.38 15.43
N GLY A 39 4.61 12.67 14.38
CA GLY A 39 4.95 13.03 13.00
C GLY A 39 6.33 12.52 12.58
N TYR A 40 6.48 12.26 11.28
CA TYR A 40 7.73 11.73 10.72
C TYR A 40 8.92 12.68 10.88
N GLN A 41 8.73 13.98 10.68
CA GLN A 41 9.82 14.97 10.73
C GLN A 41 10.39 15.11 12.16
N ASP A 42 9.51 15.18 13.16
CA ASP A 42 9.88 15.39 14.56
C ASP A 42 10.34 14.10 15.27
N THR A 43 10.18 12.93 14.63
CA THR A 43 10.69 11.66 15.16
C THR A 43 12.17 11.47 14.83
N THR A 44 13.02 11.33 15.83
CA THR A 44 14.46 11.04 15.64
C THR A 44 14.74 9.54 15.59
N LEU A 45 15.92 9.16 15.08
CA LEU A 45 16.36 7.77 15.15
C LEU A 45 16.50 7.30 16.61
N ASP A 46 17.00 8.16 17.50
CA ASP A 46 17.18 7.81 18.91
C ASP A 46 15.86 7.60 19.65
N ASP A 47 14.79 8.34 19.29
CA ASP A 47 13.43 8.05 19.78
C ASP A 47 13.00 6.63 19.43
N ILE A 48 13.21 6.23 18.16
CA ILE A 48 12.81 4.92 17.64
C ILE A 48 13.61 3.81 18.32
N LEU A 49 14.93 3.98 18.45
CA LEU A 49 15.80 3.03 19.14
C LEU A 49 15.39 2.82 20.59
N LYS A 50 15.02 3.90 21.28
CA LYS A 50 14.54 3.85 22.66
C LYS A 50 13.20 3.12 22.78
N GLU A 51 12.23 3.44 21.92
CA GLU A 51 10.91 2.81 21.89
C GLU A 51 11.00 1.31 21.53
N ALA A 52 11.86 0.97 20.57
CA ALA A 52 12.07 -0.42 20.15
C ALA A 52 12.96 -1.23 21.09
N HIS A 53 13.51 -0.61 22.14
CA HIS A 53 14.54 -1.20 23.01
C HIS A 53 15.71 -1.82 22.21
N CYS A 54 16.16 -1.11 21.18
CA CYS A 54 17.12 -1.59 20.19
C CYS A 54 18.39 -0.71 20.18
N SER A 55 19.55 -1.32 19.90
CA SER A 55 20.79 -0.57 19.78
C SER A 55 20.97 0.01 18.37
N LYS A 56 21.72 1.11 18.25
CA LYS A 56 22.03 1.73 16.96
C LYS A 56 22.73 0.79 15.98
N GLY A 57 23.65 -0.04 16.47
CA GLY A 57 24.33 -1.06 15.64
C GLY A 57 23.35 -2.11 15.09
N ARG A 58 22.37 -2.52 15.89
CA ARG A 58 21.33 -3.46 15.46
C ARG A 58 20.34 -2.83 14.48
N PHE A 59 20.05 -1.54 14.62
CA PHE A 59 19.28 -0.82 13.60
C PHE A 59 19.97 -0.87 12.24
N TYR A 60 21.26 -0.54 12.17
CA TYR A 60 22.01 -0.53 10.91
C TYR A 60 22.22 -1.91 10.27
N TYR A 61 21.95 -2.98 11.01
CA TYR A 61 21.87 -4.33 10.44
C TYR A 61 20.60 -4.51 9.57
N TYR A 62 19.48 -3.86 9.92
CA TYR A 62 18.20 -3.99 9.21
C TYR A 62 17.89 -2.82 8.28
N PHE A 63 18.30 -1.61 8.65
CA PHE A 63 17.92 -0.38 7.96
C PHE A 63 19.10 0.58 7.88
N HIS A 64 19.29 1.23 6.74
CA HIS A 64 20.37 2.21 6.55
C HIS A 64 19.95 3.63 6.96
N ALA A 65 18.65 3.94 6.95
CA ALA A 65 18.13 5.27 7.27
C ALA A 65 16.71 5.25 7.85
N LYS A 66 16.33 6.32 8.56
CA LYS A 66 14.95 6.53 9.05
C LYS A 66 13.91 6.46 7.92
N ALA A 67 14.27 6.91 6.72
CA ALA A 67 13.40 6.88 5.55
C ALA A 67 13.01 5.45 5.14
N GLU A 68 13.87 4.45 5.37
CA GLU A 68 13.52 3.06 5.06
C GLU A 68 12.42 2.52 5.98
N LEU A 69 12.37 2.97 7.24
CA LEU A 69 11.26 2.61 8.15
C LEU A 69 9.93 3.19 7.67
N LEU A 70 9.96 4.42 7.12
CA LEU A 70 8.79 5.06 6.51
C LEU A 70 8.37 4.33 5.24
N ASP A 71 9.30 4.04 4.34
CA ASP A 71 9.00 3.35 3.09
C ASP A 71 8.59 1.90 3.32
N SER A 72 9.04 1.24 4.40
CA SER A 72 8.57 -0.09 4.81
C SER A 72 7.11 -0.12 5.27
N MET A 73 6.44 1.03 5.43
CA MET A 73 4.98 1.06 5.66
C MET A 73 4.20 0.37 4.54
N TYR A 74 4.80 0.09 3.37
CA TYR A 74 4.11 -0.70 2.34
C TYR A 74 3.64 -2.05 2.89
N GLU A 75 4.33 -2.63 3.89
CA GLU A 75 3.98 -3.93 4.48
C GLU A 75 2.61 -3.86 5.16
N LEU A 76 2.38 -2.78 5.92
CA LEU A 76 1.08 -2.52 6.54
C LEU A 76 -0.01 -2.29 5.49
N PHE A 77 0.31 -1.59 4.41
CA PHE A 77 -0.68 -1.23 3.38
C PHE A 77 -1.06 -2.47 2.57
N ASP A 78 -0.06 -3.25 2.15
CA ASP A 78 -0.27 -4.51 1.44
C ASP A 78 -1.15 -5.46 2.28
N GLU A 79 -0.85 -5.64 3.57
CA GLU A 79 -1.68 -6.42 4.50
C GLU A 79 -3.12 -5.89 4.58
N LYS A 80 -3.30 -4.58 4.81
CA LYS A 80 -4.64 -3.98 4.96
C LYS A 80 -5.48 -4.06 3.69
N TYR A 81 -4.86 -3.91 2.51
CA TYR A 81 -5.58 -4.04 1.25
C TYR A 81 -5.97 -5.48 0.94
N GLU A 82 -5.09 -6.44 1.25
CA GLU A 82 -5.40 -7.86 1.08
C GLU A 82 -6.53 -8.30 2.02
N GLU A 83 -6.45 -7.93 3.31
CA GLU A 83 -7.52 -8.19 4.29
C GLU A 83 -8.86 -7.61 3.83
N PHE A 84 -8.85 -6.35 3.36
CA PHE A 84 -10.07 -5.71 2.89
C PHE A 84 -10.61 -6.38 1.63
N TYR A 85 -9.77 -6.67 0.64
CA TYR A 85 -10.19 -7.32 -0.60
C TYR A 85 -10.83 -8.68 -0.35
N GLN A 86 -10.28 -9.48 0.57
CA GLN A 86 -10.85 -10.77 0.99
C GLN A 86 -12.24 -10.63 1.64
N SER A 87 -12.56 -9.45 2.18
CA SER A 87 -13.86 -9.15 2.79
C SER A 87 -14.89 -8.58 1.80
N ILE A 88 -14.48 -8.20 0.59
CA ILE A 88 -15.40 -7.70 -0.44
C ILE A 88 -16.30 -8.85 -0.91
N ASP A 89 -17.60 -8.58 -1.05
CA ASP A 89 -18.55 -9.54 -1.60
C ASP A 89 -18.16 -9.89 -3.06
N PRO A 90 -17.81 -11.16 -3.35
CA PRO A 90 -17.35 -11.58 -4.67
C PRO A 90 -18.47 -11.55 -5.73
N THR A 91 -19.72 -11.39 -5.33
CA THR A 91 -20.88 -11.29 -6.25
C THR A 91 -21.11 -9.87 -6.78
N LEU A 92 -20.42 -8.87 -6.23
CA LEU A 92 -20.45 -7.50 -6.74
C LEU A 92 -19.84 -7.40 -8.13
N GLY A 93 -20.36 -6.46 -8.92
CA GLY A 93 -19.76 -6.09 -10.20
C GLY A 93 -18.36 -5.47 -10.02
N SER A 94 -17.57 -5.48 -11.09
CA SER A 94 -16.16 -5.05 -11.03
C SER A 94 -16.01 -3.60 -10.59
N PHE A 95 -16.91 -2.74 -11.04
CA PHE A 95 -16.88 -1.32 -10.69
C PHE A 95 -17.24 -1.10 -9.22
N GLU A 96 -18.22 -1.84 -8.69
CA GLU A 96 -18.57 -1.80 -7.27
C GLU A 96 -17.42 -2.29 -6.38
N GLN A 97 -16.71 -3.35 -6.81
CA GLN A 97 -15.51 -3.83 -6.12
C GLN A 97 -14.39 -2.78 -6.13
N LEU A 98 -14.10 -2.18 -7.29
CA LEU A 98 -13.11 -1.09 -7.42
C LEU A 98 -13.46 0.12 -6.56
N LEU A 99 -14.73 0.55 -6.55
CA LEU A 99 -15.19 1.69 -5.75
C LEU A 99 -15.12 1.38 -4.25
N SER A 100 -15.43 0.15 -3.85
CA SER A 100 -15.33 -0.30 -2.46
C SER A 100 -13.88 -0.29 -1.97
N LEU A 101 -12.95 -0.84 -2.77
CA LEU A 101 -11.52 -0.83 -2.51
C LEU A 101 -10.99 0.61 -2.40
N ASN A 102 -11.38 1.49 -3.32
CA ASN A 102 -10.97 2.88 -3.30
C ASN A 102 -11.50 3.66 -2.11
N ARG A 103 -12.75 3.40 -1.71
CA ARG A 103 -13.33 4.05 -0.53
C ARG A 103 -12.57 3.64 0.72
N PHE A 104 -12.30 2.34 0.88
CA PHE A 104 -11.47 1.85 1.97
C PHE A 104 -10.09 2.50 1.96
N MET A 105 -9.43 2.54 0.81
CA MET A 105 -8.10 3.15 0.67
C MET A 105 -8.13 4.63 1.06
N PHE A 106 -9.07 5.42 0.56
CA PHE A 106 -9.19 6.84 0.90
C PHE A 106 -9.50 7.08 2.38
N ASP A 107 -10.38 6.28 2.98
CA ASP A 107 -10.69 6.37 4.40
C ASP A 107 -9.49 5.95 5.26
N PHE A 108 -8.77 4.90 4.87
CA PHE A 108 -7.54 4.46 5.53
C PHE A 108 -6.45 5.55 5.48
N MET A 109 -6.20 6.11 4.31
CA MET A 109 -5.22 7.19 4.10
C MET A 109 -5.57 8.44 4.90
N SER A 110 -6.83 8.87 4.86
CA SER A 110 -7.24 10.13 5.48
C SER A 110 -7.38 10.02 7.00
N ARG A 111 -7.89 8.89 7.53
CA ARG A 111 -8.23 8.76 8.95
C ARG A 111 -7.15 8.05 9.78
N GLN A 112 -6.44 7.09 9.19
CA GLN A 112 -5.44 6.30 9.94
C GLN A 112 -4.00 6.74 9.65
N ILE A 113 -3.69 7.08 8.40
CA ILE A 113 -2.33 7.54 8.05
C ILE A 113 -2.19 9.05 8.30
N GLY A 114 -3.17 9.82 7.88
CA GLY A 114 -3.16 11.28 8.02
C GLY A 114 -2.28 11.96 6.96
N LYS A 115 -2.54 13.25 6.75
CA LYS A 115 -1.93 14.00 5.64
C LYS A 115 -0.43 14.19 5.80
N GLU A 116 0.07 14.39 7.03
CA GLU A 116 1.46 14.73 7.29
C GLU A 116 2.37 13.55 6.98
N LEU A 117 1.96 12.36 7.39
CA LEU A 117 2.68 11.12 7.16
C LEU A 117 2.61 10.72 5.69
N LEU A 118 1.43 10.81 5.07
CA LEU A 118 1.26 10.56 3.63
C LEU A 118 2.10 11.52 2.78
N THR A 119 2.16 12.80 3.14
CA THR A 119 3.01 13.79 2.47
C THR A 119 4.48 13.42 2.60
N SER A 120 4.92 13.05 3.81
CA SER A 120 6.30 12.60 4.05
C SER A 120 6.66 11.38 3.22
N LEU A 121 5.73 10.42 3.08
CA LEU A 121 5.89 9.24 2.25
C LEU A 121 6.04 9.60 0.76
N TYR A 122 5.21 10.49 0.23
CA TYR A 122 5.37 10.96 -1.15
C TYR A 122 6.70 11.69 -1.37
N VAL A 123 7.13 12.53 -0.44
CA VAL A 123 8.43 13.21 -0.52
C VAL A 123 9.58 12.20 -0.52
N SER A 124 9.53 11.19 0.34
CA SER A 124 10.52 10.09 0.38
C SER A 124 10.59 9.37 -0.97
N GLN A 125 9.44 8.97 -1.50
CA GLN A 125 9.33 8.21 -2.75
C GLN A 125 9.77 9.00 -3.98
N LEU A 126 9.48 10.30 -4.03
CA LEU A 126 9.94 11.18 -5.11
C LEU A 126 11.44 11.50 -5.02
N SER A 127 12.00 11.53 -3.81
CA SER A 127 13.43 11.75 -3.59
C SER A 127 14.26 10.52 -3.94
N GLY A 128 13.67 9.33 -3.92
CA GLY A 128 14.32 8.08 -4.35
C GLY A 128 15.47 7.61 -3.46
N THR A 129 15.47 7.99 -2.18
CA THR A 129 16.64 7.86 -1.29
C THR A 129 16.87 6.46 -0.71
N THR A 130 15.89 5.56 -0.77
CA THR A 130 15.93 4.25 -0.09
C THR A 130 15.99 3.05 -1.05
N GLY A 131 15.72 3.27 -2.34
CA GLY A 131 15.52 2.17 -3.30
C GLY A 131 14.22 1.37 -3.11
N ILE A 132 13.48 1.57 -2.00
CA ILE A 132 12.20 0.92 -1.73
C ILE A 132 11.12 1.62 -2.56
N ARG A 133 10.48 0.87 -3.46
CA ARG A 133 9.35 1.36 -4.27
C ARG A 133 8.04 1.08 -3.56
N PHE A 134 7.58 2.02 -2.73
CA PHE A 134 6.29 1.92 -2.04
C PHE A 134 5.14 1.84 -3.05
N TRP A 135 5.18 2.64 -4.12
CA TRP A 135 4.13 2.71 -5.15
C TRP A 135 4.42 1.82 -6.38
N GLY A 136 5.24 0.78 -6.23
CA GLY A 136 5.70 -0.07 -7.34
C GLY A 136 4.70 -1.11 -7.80
N GLU A 137 4.90 -1.66 -9.01
CA GLU A 137 4.01 -2.65 -9.67
C GLU A 137 3.80 -3.95 -8.88
N GLN A 138 4.70 -4.27 -7.95
CA GLN A 138 4.66 -5.51 -7.17
C GLN A 138 3.77 -5.42 -5.91
N ARG A 139 3.12 -4.27 -5.68
CA ARG A 139 2.32 -3.99 -4.48
C ARG A 139 0.93 -4.58 -4.59
N SER A 140 0.36 -4.96 -3.45
CA SER A 140 -0.89 -5.71 -3.39
C SER A 140 -2.05 -4.92 -3.97
N PHE A 141 -2.08 -3.61 -3.75
CA PHE A 141 -3.09 -2.72 -4.34
C PHE A 141 -3.17 -2.82 -5.87
N ILE A 142 -2.02 -2.80 -6.56
CA ILE A 142 -1.98 -2.90 -8.04
C ILE A 142 -2.39 -4.30 -8.49
N LYS A 143 -1.95 -5.34 -7.78
CA LYS A 143 -2.32 -6.73 -8.08
C LYS A 143 -3.83 -6.96 -7.94
N ILE A 144 -4.43 -6.43 -6.88
CA ILE A 144 -5.88 -6.52 -6.64
C ILE A 144 -6.65 -5.79 -7.74
N ILE A 145 -6.27 -4.56 -8.09
CA ILE A 145 -6.91 -3.82 -9.20
C ILE A 145 -6.80 -4.60 -10.51
N LEU A 146 -5.62 -5.14 -10.83
CA LEU A 146 -5.41 -5.95 -12.02
C LEU A 146 -6.30 -7.19 -12.04
N GLU A 147 -6.48 -7.84 -10.89
CA GLU A 147 -7.37 -9.00 -10.74
C GLU A 147 -8.82 -8.62 -11.00
N ILE A 148 -9.33 -7.56 -10.36
CA ILE A 148 -10.71 -7.08 -10.56
C ILE A 148 -10.93 -6.68 -12.03
N VAL A 149 -9.98 -5.97 -12.64
CA VAL A 149 -10.05 -5.59 -14.06
C VAL A 149 -10.08 -6.83 -14.96
N THR A 150 -9.26 -7.84 -14.67
CA THR A 150 -9.23 -9.10 -15.44
C THR A 150 -10.58 -9.80 -15.38
N GLN A 151 -11.14 -9.97 -14.18
CA GLN A 151 -12.45 -10.59 -14.01
C GLN A 151 -13.56 -9.78 -14.68
N GLY A 152 -13.50 -8.46 -14.61
CA GLY A 152 -14.46 -7.57 -15.28
C GLY A 152 -14.42 -7.67 -16.80
N GLN A 153 -13.24 -7.84 -17.39
CA GLN A 153 -13.13 -8.17 -18.80
C GLN A 153 -13.74 -9.55 -19.07
N GLU A 154 -13.40 -10.58 -18.30
CA GLU A 154 -13.98 -11.92 -18.48
C GLU A 154 -15.51 -11.93 -18.45
N ARG A 155 -16.11 -11.18 -17.53
CA ARG A 155 -17.58 -10.99 -17.41
C ARG A 155 -18.19 -10.06 -18.46
N GLY A 156 -17.39 -9.33 -19.22
CA GLY A 156 -17.85 -8.37 -20.22
C GLY A 156 -18.39 -7.06 -19.63
N GLU A 157 -18.06 -6.76 -18.38
CA GLU A 157 -18.40 -5.50 -17.69
C GLU A 157 -17.43 -4.39 -18.11
N ILE A 158 -16.16 -4.74 -18.25
CA ILE A 158 -15.06 -3.84 -18.65
C ILE A 158 -14.71 -4.12 -20.11
N ARG A 159 -14.49 -3.03 -20.87
CA ARG A 159 -14.08 -3.05 -22.28
C ARG A 159 -12.82 -3.90 -22.53
N LYS A 160 -12.75 -4.55 -23.69
CA LYS A 160 -11.65 -5.48 -24.04
C LYS A 160 -10.69 -4.94 -25.09
N ASP A 161 -10.98 -3.78 -25.66
CA ASP A 161 -10.13 -3.12 -26.63
C ASP A 161 -8.90 -2.42 -26.00
N ILE A 162 -8.85 -2.34 -24.67
CA ILE A 162 -7.69 -1.87 -23.90
C ILE A 162 -7.14 -3.04 -23.06
N ASP A 163 -5.81 -3.19 -23.06
CA ASP A 163 -5.13 -4.19 -22.25
C ASP A 163 -5.36 -3.98 -20.74
N ARG A 164 -5.54 -5.09 -19.99
CA ARG A 164 -5.81 -5.07 -18.56
C ARG A 164 -4.74 -4.38 -17.72
N HIS A 165 -3.46 -4.47 -18.09
CA HIS A 165 -2.38 -3.81 -17.34
C HIS A 165 -2.43 -2.30 -17.58
N THR A 166 -2.81 -1.88 -18.79
CA THR A 166 -3.02 -0.46 -19.11
C THR A 166 -4.19 0.10 -18.29
N LEU A 167 -5.34 -0.58 -18.28
CA LEU A 167 -6.50 -0.15 -17.48
C LEU A 167 -6.17 -0.11 -15.97
N ALA A 168 -5.50 -1.13 -15.44
CA ALA A 168 -5.09 -1.14 -14.04
C ALA A 168 -4.13 0.02 -13.71
N SER A 169 -3.19 0.32 -14.60
CA SER A 169 -2.27 1.45 -14.47
C SER A 169 -3.01 2.80 -14.49
N ASP A 170 -3.97 2.98 -15.39
CA ASP A 170 -4.77 4.20 -15.50
C ASP A 170 -5.60 4.45 -14.23
N ILE A 171 -6.25 3.39 -13.72
CA ILE A 171 -7.02 3.43 -12.46
C ILE A 171 -6.09 3.86 -11.30
N VAL A 172 -4.95 3.19 -11.13
CA VAL A 172 -3.98 3.51 -10.07
C VAL A 172 -3.43 4.94 -10.19
N ALA A 173 -3.19 5.41 -11.42
CA ALA A 173 -2.73 6.77 -11.66
C ALA A 173 -3.79 7.82 -11.28
N GLU A 174 -5.05 7.55 -11.59
CA GLU A 174 -6.18 8.42 -11.22
C GLU A 174 -6.36 8.51 -9.71
N GLU A 175 -6.29 7.38 -9.01
CA GLU A 175 -6.37 7.31 -7.55
C GLU A 175 -5.22 8.05 -6.88
N ARG A 176 -4.00 7.87 -7.38
CA ARG A 176 -2.82 8.61 -6.92
C ARG A 176 -2.98 10.11 -7.10
N SER A 177 -3.59 10.55 -8.20
CA SER A 177 -3.89 11.97 -8.43
C SER A 177 -4.81 12.55 -7.34
N GLN A 178 -5.79 11.77 -6.87
CA GLN A 178 -6.67 12.18 -5.77
C GLN A 178 -5.92 12.34 -4.44
N LEU A 179 -5.05 11.37 -4.10
CA LEU A 179 -4.24 11.42 -2.87
C LEU A 179 -3.27 12.61 -2.87
N ILE A 180 -2.57 12.84 -3.99
CA ILE A 180 -1.64 13.96 -4.13
C ILE A 180 -2.40 15.28 -4.05
N SER A 181 -3.54 15.41 -4.73
CA SER A 181 -4.38 16.61 -4.67
C SER A 181 -4.83 16.92 -3.23
N TRP A 182 -5.18 15.89 -2.47
CA TRP A 182 -5.57 16.03 -1.07
C TRP A 182 -4.42 16.47 -0.17
N CYS A 183 -3.23 15.91 -0.37
CA CYS A 183 -2.01 16.35 0.32
C CYS A 183 -1.70 17.81 0.01
N LEU A 184 -1.76 18.21 -1.27
CA LEU A 184 -1.53 19.60 -1.71
C LEU A 184 -2.57 20.57 -1.16
N ALA A 185 -3.81 20.13 -1.00
CA ALA A 185 -4.88 20.89 -0.34
C ALA A 185 -4.76 20.89 1.19
N GLY A 186 -3.67 20.34 1.76
CA GLY A 186 -3.44 20.30 3.19
C GLY A 186 -4.46 19.45 3.96
N GLY A 187 -5.02 18.43 3.31
CA GLY A 187 -6.03 17.53 3.89
C GLY A 187 -7.34 18.22 4.27
N SER A 188 -7.68 19.32 3.59
CA SER A 188 -8.77 20.24 3.98
C SER A 188 -10.19 19.75 3.66
N TYR A 189 -10.33 18.60 2.99
CA TYR A 189 -11.62 18.04 2.61
C TYR A 189 -11.68 16.54 2.88
N ASP A 190 -12.90 16.01 2.97
CA ASP A 190 -13.15 14.57 3.04
C ASP A 190 -12.72 13.91 1.72
N LEU A 191 -11.63 13.15 1.79
CA LEU A 191 -11.00 12.54 0.63
C LEU A 191 -11.96 11.60 -0.10
N ALA A 192 -12.60 10.68 0.62
CA ALA A 192 -13.48 9.69 0.02
C ALA A 192 -14.73 10.34 -0.57
N ALA A 193 -15.34 11.30 0.13
CA ALA A 193 -16.55 11.98 -0.34
C ALA A 193 -16.31 12.79 -1.63
N VAL A 194 -15.13 13.40 -1.78
CA VAL A 194 -14.78 14.20 -2.97
C VAL A 194 -14.28 13.34 -4.12
N SER A 195 -13.54 12.27 -3.83
CA SER A 195 -12.82 11.50 -4.85
C SER A 195 -13.62 10.36 -5.44
N ILE A 196 -14.48 9.69 -4.66
CA ILE A 196 -15.28 8.57 -5.19
C ILE A 196 -16.18 8.98 -6.36
N PRO A 197 -16.94 10.09 -6.31
CA PRO A 197 -17.76 10.51 -7.44
C PRO A 197 -16.96 10.83 -8.72
N LYS A 198 -15.67 11.17 -8.59
CA LYS A 198 -14.79 11.37 -9.76
C LYS A 198 -14.45 10.04 -10.40
N LEU A 199 -14.06 9.04 -9.60
CA LEU A 199 -13.76 7.69 -10.07
C LEU A 199 -15.00 7.05 -10.74
N GLU A 200 -16.18 7.21 -10.15
CA GLU A 200 -17.45 6.75 -10.73
C GLU A 200 -17.65 7.28 -12.16
N ARG A 201 -17.38 8.57 -12.39
CA ARG A 201 -17.48 9.16 -13.73
C ARG A 201 -16.43 8.60 -14.70
N SER A 202 -15.20 8.38 -14.25
CA SER A 202 -14.13 7.83 -15.08
C SER A 202 -14.39 6.37 -15.46
N TYR A 203 -14.96 5.58 -14.55
CA TYR A 203 -15.29 4.16 -14.77
C TYR A 203 -16.34 3.94 -15.87
N ILE A 204 -17.21 4.92 -16.13
CA ILE A 204 -18.11 4.89 -17.29
C ILE A 204 -17.32 4.69 -18.60
N GLY A 205 -16.15 5.33 -18.72
CA GLY A 205 -15.26 5.20 -19.88
C GLY A 205 -14.55 3.85 -20.01
N TYR A 206 -14.51 3.08 -18.92
CA TYR A 206 -13.96 1.71 -18.89
C TYR A 206 -15.04 0.64 -19.14
N SER A 207 -16.32 1.02 -19.12
CA SER A 207 -17.44 0.08 -19.36
C SER A 207 -17.45 -0.44 -20.81
N SER A 208 -17.87 -1.69 -20.98
CA SER A 208 -18.11 -2.29 -22.31
C SER A 208 -19.21 -1.58 -23.09
N GLN A 209 -20.17 -0.92 -22.41
CA GLN A 209 -21.22 -0.13 -23.04
C GLN A 209 -20.65 1.07 -23.81
N TYR A 210 -19.59 1.71 -23.29
CA TYR A 210 -18.91 2.79 -23.98
C TYR A 210 -18.17 2.30 -25.25
N GLU A 211 -17.60 1.09 -25.21
CA GLU A 211 -17.00 0.43 -26.38
C GLU A 211 -18.03 0.25 -27.50
N ALA A 212 -19.26 -0.15 -27.17
CA ALA A 212 -20.34 -0.35 -28.13
C ALA A 212 -20.78 0.96 -28.81
N ILE A 213 -20.80 2.07 -28.07
CA ILE A 213 -21.18 3.39 -28.60
C ILE A 213 -20.12 3.92 -29.59
N LYS A 214 -18.82 3.70 -29.33
CA LYS A 214 -17.74 4.16 -30.23
C LYS A 214 -17.64 3.38 -31.54
N LYS A 215 -18.22 2.18 -31.61
CA LYS A 215 -18.22 1.34 -32.82
C LYS A 215 -19.40 1.62 -33.76
N GLN A 216 -20.29 2.55 -33.40
CA GLN A 216 -21.36 3.10 -34.26
C GLN A 216 -20.88 4.39 -34.93
#